data_AF-A0A060DIP2-F1
#
_entry.id   AF-A0A060DIP2-F1
#
_cell.length_a   1.000
_cell.length_b   1.000
_cell.length_c   1.000
_cell.angle_alpha   90.00
_cell.angle_beta   90.00
_cell.angle_gamma   90.00
#
_symmetry.space_group_name_H-M   'P 1'
#
loop_
_entity.id
_entity.type
_entity.pdbx_description
1 polymer ?
#
loop_
_entity_poly.entity_id
_entity_poly.type
_entity_poly.pdbx_seq_one_letter_code
_entity_poly.pdbx_strand_id
1 'polypeptide(L)'
;MIRYRASTLDCAPCPLKPRCCPNTSARKVPRSIHEGARDLARAIAATDAYATSRRERKKVEMLFAPLKRILRMNRLRLKGANGARDQFHLAAAAQNLRKLAKFTPMPEPRPA
;
A
#
# COMPACT_ATOMS: atom_id res chain seq x y z
N MET A 1 -4.25 -2.13 -24.42
CA MET A 1 -3.79 -0.74 -24.18
C MET A 1 -4.11 0.04 -25.45
N ILE A 2 -4.85 1.14 -25.36
CA ILE A 2 -5.23 1.97 -26.51
C ILE A 2 -4.20 3.10 -26.61
N ARG A 3 -3.71 3.37 -27.81
CA ARG A 3 -2.71 4.43 -28.06
C ARG A 3 -3.39 5.56 -28.83
N TYR A 4 -3.61 6.69 -28.17
CA TYR A 4 -4.09 7.91 -28.81
C TYR A 4 -2.91 8.68 -29.38
N ARG A 5 -3.05 9.15 -30.62
CA ARG A 5 -2.02 9.93 -31.32
C ARG A 5 -2.65 11.21 -31.86
N ALA A 6 -2.03 12.34 -31.57
CA ALA A 6 -2.39 13.61 -32.19
C ALA A 6 -1.92 13.64 -33.65
N SER A 7 -2.64 14.37 -34.51
CA SER A 7 -2.15 14.68 -35.85
C SER A 7 -0.86 15.48 -35.77
N THR A 8 0.08 15.21 -36.68
CA THR A 8 1.31 15.99 -36.79
C THR A 8 1.00 17.44 -37.20
N LEU A 9 -0.02 17.64 -38.04
CA LEU A 9 -0.43 18.96 -38.52
C LEU A 9 -0.93 19.85 -37.39
N ASP A 10 -1.73 19.29 -36.47
CA ASP A 10 -2.24 20.04 -35.31
C ASP A 10 -1.17 20.21 -34.24
N CYS A 11 -0.30 19.21 -34.07
CA CYS A 11 0.72 19.23 -33.03
C CYS A 11 1.90 20.14 -33.39
N ALA A 12 2.25 20.29 -34.68
CA ALA A 12 3.38 21.09 -35.13
C ALA A 12 3.30 22.59 -34.75
N PRO A 13 2.18 23.30 -34.97
CA PRO A 13 2.04 24.70 -34.57
C PRO A 13 1.69 24.86 -33.08
N CYS A 14 1.49 23.77 -32.33
CA CYS A 14 1.08 23.85 -30.93
C CYS A 14 2.18 24.48 -30.05
N PRO A 15 1.92 25.60 -29.34
CA PRO A 15 2.93 26.27 -28.51
C PRO A 15 3.39 25.41 -27.32
N LEU A 16 2.61 24.41 -26.93
CA LEU A 16 2.95 23.48 -25.85
C LEU A 16 3.80 22.31 -26.31
N LYS A 17 4.02 22.09 -27.62
CA LYS A 17 4.80 20.96 -28.16
C LYS A 17 6.20 20.83 -27.52
N PRO A 18 6.98 21.91 -27.33
CA PRO A 18 8.30 21.82 -26.69
C PRO A 18 8.25 21.22 -25.28
N ARG A 19 7.17 21.47 -24.52
CA ARG A 19 7.00 20.91 -23.17
C ARG A 19 6.29 19.55 -23.18
N CYS A 20 5.34 19.36 -24.07
CA CYS A 20 4.44 18.22 -24.07
C CYS A 20 5.02 16.96 -24.73
N CYS A 21 5.78 17.13 -25.82
CA CYS A 21 6.33 16.01 -26.59
C CYS A 21 7.58 16.43 -27.39
N PRO A 22 8.66 16.87 -26.70
CA PRO A 22 9.82 17.52 -27.32
C PRO A 22 10.53 16.66 -28.36
N ASN A 23 10.67 15.36 -28.08
CA ASN A 23 11.48 14.44 -28.87
C ASN A 23 10.66 13.68 -29.94
N THR A 24 9.43 14.10 -30.20
CA THR A 24 8.51 13.39 -31.11
C THR A 24 7.75 14.35 -32.01
N SER A 25 7.43 13.90 -33.22
CA SER A 25 6.70 14.72 -34.19
C SER A 25 5.28 15.08 -33.74
N ALA A 26 4.64 14.21 -32.95
CA ALA A 26 3.31 14.43 -32.38
C ALA A 26 3.13 13.70 -31.05
N ARG A 27 2.29 14.25 -30.17
CA ARG A 27 1.97 13.67 -28.86
C ARG A 27 1.33 12.28 -29.03
N LYS A 28 1.81 11.32 -28.24
CA LYS A 28 1.22 9.98 -28.09
C LYS A 28 0.87 9.75 -26.63
N VAL A 29 -0.35 9.32 -26.35
CA VAL A 29 -0.82 9.02 -24.99
C VAL A 29 -1.29 7.57 -24.94
N PRO A 30 -0.57 6.69 -24.23
CA PRO A 30 -1.08 5.36 -23.93
C PRO A 30 -2.15 5.47 -22.84
N ARG A 31 -3.33 4.91 -23.10
CA ARG A 31 -4.41 4.77 -22.11
C ARG A 31 -4.77 3.30 -21.99
N SER A 32 -5.12 2.88 -20.79
CA SER A 32 -5.63 1.52 -20.62
C SER A 32 -7.08 1.42 -21.08
N ILE A 33 -7.53 0.21 -21.42
CA ILE A 33 -8.97 -0.07 -21.56
C ILE A 33 -9.72 0.09 -20.23
N HIS A 34 -9.00 -0.05 -19.11
CA HIS A 34 -9.52 0.15 -17.75
C HIS A 34 -9.14 1.53 -17.20
N GLU A 35 -8.97 2.54 -18.06
CA GLU A 35 -8.56 3.88 -17.60
C GLU A 35 -9.62 4.48 -16.66
N GLY A 36 -10.91 4.32 -16.96
CA GLY A 36 -11.98 4.82 -16.09
C GLY A 36 -11.92 4.26 -14.67
N ALA A 37 -11.60 2.98 -14.52
CA ALA A 37 -11.39 2.37 -13.20
C ALA A 37 -10.16 2.95 -12.48
N ARG A 38 -9.09 3.27 -13.21
CA ARG A 38 -7.91 3.95 -12.65
C ARG A 38 -8.19 5.40 -12.28
N ASP A 39 -8.94 6.12 -13.10
CA ASP A 39 -9.37 7.49 -12.83
C ASP A 39 -10.22 7.53 -11.56
N LEU A 40 -11.18 6.61 -11.41
CA LEU A 40 -11.96 6.44 -10.18
C LEU A 40 -11.06 6.16 -8.98
N ALA A 41 -10.12 5.22 -9.09
CA ALA A 41 -9.18 4.92 -8.02
C ALA A 41 -8.31 6.13 -7.64
N ARG A 42 -7.85 6.93 -8.62
CA ARG A 42 -7.11 8.18 -8.40
C ARG A 42 -7.97 9.23 -7.71
N ALA A 43 -9.23 9.38 -8.11
CA ALA A 43 -10.18 10.30 -7.50
C ALA A 43 -10.45 9.93 -6.04
N ILE A 44 -10.72 8.66 -5.75
CA ILE A 44 -10.86 8.16 -4.37
C ILE A 44 -9.58 8.42 -3.58
N ALA A 45 -8.42 8.16 -4.17
CA ALA A 45 -7.14 8.35 -3.50
C ALA A 45 -6.83 9.79 -3.08
N ALA A 46 -7.42 10.78 -3.76
CA ALA A 46 -7.29 12.20 -3.45
C ALA A 46 -8.19 12.65 -2.29
N THR A 47 -9.13 11.81 -1.82
CA THR A 47 -10.04 12.16 -0.72
C THR A 47 -9.40 12.03 0.66
N ASP A 48 -9.82 12.89 1.60
CA ASP A 48 -9.39 12.80 3.00
C ASP A 48 -9.87 11.50 3.69
N ALA A 49 -11.05 11.01 3.30
CA ALA A 49 -11.57 9.73 3.74
C ALA A 49 -10.61 8.59 3.36
N TYR A 50 -10.08 8.60 2.14
CA TYR A 50 -9.07 7.63 1.72
C TYR A 50 -7.76 7.81 2.47
N ALA A 51 -7.30 9.05 2.70
CA ALA A 51 -6.09 9.29 3.49
C ALA A 51 -6.21 8.69 4.90
N THR A 52 -7.36 8.88 5.55
CA THR A 52 -7.68 8.31 6.86
C THR A 52 -7.74 6.78 6.81
N SER A 53 -8.53 6.22 5.90
CA SER A 53 -8.61 4.76 5.68
C SER A 53 -7.23 4.14 5.44
N ARG A 54 -6.37 4.79 4.64
CA ARG A 54 -5.01 4.34 4.36
C ARG A 54 -4.12 4.39 5.60
N ARG A 55 -4.25 5.39 6.46
CA ARG A 55 -3.53 5.44 7.75
C ARG A 55 -3.97 4.29 8.66
N GLU A 56 -5.26 4.03 8.77
CA GLU A 56 -5.78 2.92 9.59
C GLU A 56 -5.33 1.55 9.06
N ARG A 57 -5.41 1.31 7.73
CA ARG A 57 -4.90 0.07 7.12
C ARG A 57 -3.41 -0.13 7.38
N LYS A 58 -2.61 0.92 7.27
CA LYS A 58 -1.17 0.85 7.56
C LYS A 58 -0.90 0.45 9.00
N LYS A 59 -1.69 0.91 9.99
CA LYS A 59 -1.53 0.47 11.38
C LYS A 59 -1.69 -1.05 11.49
N VAL A 60 -2.68 -1.62 10.83
CA VAL A 60 -2.93 -3.07 10.79
C VAL A 60 -1.83 -3.82 10.04
N GLU A 61 -1.49 -3.39 8.82
CA GLU A 61 -0.46 -4.00 7.97
C GLU A 61 0.91 -4.04 8.68
N MET A 62 1.26 -2.98 9.40
CA MET A 62 2.50 -2.91 10.17
C MET A 62 2.56 -3.92 11.31
N LEU A 63 1.43 -4.41 11.84
CA LEU A 63 1.42 -5.46 12.87
C LEU A 63 1.73 -6.85 12.31
N PHE A 64 1.42 -7.08 11.05
CA PHE A 64 1.75 -8.34 10.39
C PHE A 64 3.26 -8.51 10.17
N ALA A 65 4.02 -7.42 10.06
CA ALA A 65 5.47 -7.50 9.88
C ALA A 65 6.20 -8.11 11.10
N PRO A 66 6.02 -7.63 12.35
CA PRO A 66 6.55 -8.27 13.55
C PRO A 66 6.03 -9.70 13.74
N LEU A 67 4.77 -9.95 13.41
CA LEU A 67 4.15 -11.27 13.53
C LEU A 67 4.85 -12.31 12.61
N LYS A 68 5.20 -11.92 11.38
CA LYS A 68 5.98 -12.77 10.47
C LYS A 68 7.46 -12.87 10.86
N ARG A 69 8.12 -11.74 11.14
CA ARG A 69 9.57 -11.70 11.35
C ARG A 69 10.00 -12.20 12.74
N ILE A 70 9.25 -11.86 13.78
CA ILE A 70 9.62 -12.12 15.18
C ILE A 70 8.90 -13.37 15.70
N LEU A 71 7.59 -13.45 15.52
CA LEU A 71 6.82 -14.64 15.92
C LEU A 71 6.92 -15.78 14.90
N ARG A 72 7.65 -15.57 13.80
CA ARG A 72 7.92 -16.57 12.73
C ARG A 72 6.66 -17.22 12.17
N MET A 73 5.55 -16.48 12.16
CA MET A 73 4.26 -16.96 11.67
C MET A 73 4.17 -16.83 10.14
N ASN A 74 5.00 -17.61 9.44
CA ASN A 74 5.06 -17.62 7.97
C ASN A 74 4.11 -18.65 7.34
N ARG A 75 3.65 -19.62 8.12
CA ARG A 75 2.67 -20.64 7.72
C ARG A 75 1.76 -20.98 8.88
N LEU A 76 0.53 -21.37 8.56
CA LEU A 76 -0.40 -21.95 9.53
C LEU A 76 -0.04 -23.43 9.74
N ARG A 77 0.06 -23.84 11.01
CA ARG A 77 0.39 -25.20 11.44
C ARG A 77 -0.84 -26.08 11.61
N LEU A 78 -1.94 -25.52 12.08
CA LEU A 78 -3.23 -26.20 12.22
C LEU A 78 -4.02 -26.13 10.90
N LYS A 79 -4.76 -27.20 10.61
CA LYS A 79 -5.60 -27.33 9.41
C LYS A 79 -7.01 -26.77 9.65
N GLY A 80 -7.65 -26.36 8.56
CA GLY A 80 -9.03 -25.86 8.56
C GLY A 80 -9.18 -24.43 9.08
N ALA A 81 -10.38 -23.86 8.88
CA ALA A 81 -10.67 -22.47 9.25
C ALA A 81 -10.57 -22.22 10.77
N ASN A 82 -10.98 -23.19 11.59
CA ASN A 82 -10.88 -23.12 13.05
C ASN A 82 -9.41 -23.11 13.49
N GLY A 83 -8.59 -24.02 12.97
CA GLY A 83 -7.16 -24.05 13.27
C GLY A 83 -6.41 -22.80 12.80
N ALA A 84 -6.83 -22.19 11.69
CA ALA A 84 -6.30 -20.90 11.26
C ALA A 84 -6.67 -19.79 12.27
N ARG A 85 -7.95 -19.71 12.64
CA ARG A 85 -8.48 -18.73 13.60
C ARG A 85 -7.75 -18.79 14.94
N ASP A 86 -7.57 -19.99 15.50
CA ASP A 86 -6.94 -20.17 16.81
C ASP A 86 -5.48 -19.71 16.80
N GLN A 87 -4.73 -20.03 15.74
CA GLN A 87 -3.36 -19.56 15.59
C GLN A 87 -3.25 -18.04 15.48
N PHE A 88 -4.15 -17.41 14.71
CA PHE A 88 -4.16 -15.95 14.61
C PHE A 88 -4.48 -15.30 15.96
N HIS A 89 -5.42 -15.84 16.73
CA HIS A 89 -5.75 -15.33 18.07
C HIS A 89 -4.58 -15.45 19.04
N LEU A 90 -3.91 -16.61 19.08
CA LEU A 90 -2.72 -16.80 19.93
C LEU A 90 -1.57 -15.87 19.53
N ALA A 91 -1.30 -15.72 18.23
CA ALA A 91 -0.26 -14.83 17.75
C ALA A 91 -0.58 -13.34 18.02
N ALA A 92 -1.85 -12.95 17.88
CA ALA A 92 -2.31 -11.61 18.24
C ALA A 92 -2.15 -11.35 19.75
N ALA A 93 -2.51 -12.31 20.60
CA ALA A 93 -2.32 -12.21 22.05
C ALA A 93 -0.83 -12.03 22.40
N ALA A 94 0.05 -12.87 21.87
CA ALA A 94 1.50 -12.74 22.07
C ALA A 94 2.03 -11.37 21.60
N GLN A 95 1.58 -10.90 20.43
CA GLN A 95 1.99 -9.60 19.90
C GLN A 95 1.49 -8.43 20.77
N ASN A 96 0.29 -8.53 21.36
CA ASN A 96 -0.25 -7.53 22.28
C ASN A 96 0.55 -7.50 23.60
N LEU A 97 0.87 -8.66 24.17
CA LEU A 97 1.74 -8.75 25.36
C LEU A 97 3.11 -8.12 25.12
N ARG A 98 3.72 -8.37 23.95
CA ARG A 98 5.00 -7.74 23.56
C ARG A 98 4.91 -6.23 23.43
N LYS A 99 3.76 -5.67 23.04
CA LYS A 99 3.56 -4.21 23.02
C LYS A 99 3.42 -3.67 24.44
N LEU A 100 2.63 -4.32 25.29
CA LEU A 100 2.45 -3.92 26.69
C LEU A 100 3.79 -3.89 27.44
N ALA A 101 4.63 -4.90 27.24
CA ALA A 101 5.95 -4.97 27.85
C ALA A 101 6.88 -3.80 27.48
N LYS A 102 6.65 -3.08 26.37
CA LYS A 102 7.43 -1.88 26.02
C LYS A 102 7.07 -0.66 26.85
N PHE A 103 5.88 -0.64 27.45
CA PHE A 103 5.44 0.43 28.33
C PHE A 103 5.85 0.20 29.79
N THR A 104 6.29 -1.03 30.12
CA THR A 104 6.82 -1.34 31.44
C THR A 104 8.26 -0.84 31.54
N PRO A 105 8.59 0.04 32.51
CA PRO A 105 9.97 0.44 32.75
C PRO A 105 10.79 -0.79 33.17
N MET A 106 12.01 -0.90 32.66
CA MET A 106 12.94 -1.95 33.10
C MET A 106 13.31 -1.67 34.57
N PRO A 107 13.15 -2.66 35.47
CA PRO A 107 13.58 -2.49 36.85
C PRO A 107 15.10 -2.26 36.87
N GLU A 108 15.55 -1.28 37.65
CA GLU A 108 16.98 -1.05 37.83
C GLU A 108 17.65 -2.30 38.43
N PRO A 109 18.82 -2.70 37.92
CA PRO A 109 19.54 -3.83 38.50
C PRO A 109 19.88 -3.50 39.95
N ARG A 110 19.47 -4.38 40.87
CA ARG A 110 19.87 -4.26 42.28
C ARG A 110 21.39 -4.40 42.37
N PRO A 111 22.09 -3.49 43.07
CA PRO A 111 23.52 -3.66 43.33
C PRO A 111 23.75 -4.97 44.10
N ALA A 112 24.88 -5.60 43.79
CA ALA A 112 25.30 -6.90 44.32
C ALA A 112 25.45 -6.89 45.85
#